data_AF-A0A950HK16-F1
#
_entry.id   AF-A0A950HK16-F1
#
_cell.length_a   1.000
_cell.length_b   1.000
_cell.length_c   1.000
_cell.angle_alpha   90.00
_cell.angle_beta   90.00
_cell.angle_gamma   90.00
#
_symmetry.space_group_name_H-M   'P 1'
#
loop_
_entity.id
_entity.type
_entity.pdbx_description
1 polymer ?
#
loop_
_entity_poly.entity_id
_entity_poly.type
_entity_poly.pdbx_seq_one_letter_code
_entity_poly.pdbx_strand_id
1 'polypeptide(L)'
;MVIHLGGTRIMGILLTMDGRQGAELVRLVEPRITVPVHIEDYTVFRSPLSDFHAEVAHRGLRSEIRTVTSGERIALGVADQPSRSIPD
;
A
#
# COMPACT_ATOMS: atom_id res chain seq x y z
N MET A 1 -3.36 5.52 -4.23
CA MET A 1 -2.12 4.78 -4.56
C MET A 1 -2.31 3.33 -4.14
N VAL A 2 -1.98 2.38 -5.01
CA VAL A 2 -1.98 0.95 -4.67
C VAL A 2 -0.55 0.55 -4.35
N ILE A 3 -0.33 -0.14 -3.23
CA ILE A 3 1.02 -0.53 -2.78
C ILE A 3 1.10 -2.03 -2.53
N HIS A 4 2.18 -2.63 -2.99
CA HIS A 4 2.46 -4.05 -2.77
C HIS A 4 3.24 -4.22 -1.47
N LEU A 5 2.65 -4.91 -0.50
CA LEU A 5 3.27 -5.18 0.79
C LEU A 5 3.51 -6.68 0.97
N GLY A 6 4.48 -7.01 1.83
CA GLY A 6 4.53 -8.33 2.43
C GLY A 6 5.77 -8.77 3.17
N GLY A 7 6.81 -7.95 3.13
CA GLY A 7 8.08 -8.31 3.76
C GLY A 7 8.66 -9.63 3.23
N THR A 8 8.24 -10.08 2.04
CA THR A 8 8.59 -11.37 1.46
C THR A 8 10.10 -11.44 1.26
N ARG A 9 10.70 -12.51 1.78
CA ARG A 9 12.13 -12.75 1.66
C ARG A 9 12.41 -14.08 0.99
N ILE A 10 13.26 -14.05 -0.03
CA ILE A 10 13.81 -15.25 -0.66
C ILE A 10 15.33 -15.19 -0.51
N MET A 11 15.92 -16.25 0.05
CA MET A 11 17.36 -16.31 0.35
C MET A 11 17.86 -15.10 1.17
N GLY A 12 17.03 -14.60 2.09
CA GLY A 12 17.33 -13.43 2.93
C GLY A 12 17.12 -12.07 2.25
N ILE A 13 16.90 -12.03 0.94
CA ILE A 13 16.70 -10.81 0.15
C ILE A 13 15.24 -10.39 0.23
N LEU A 14 15.00 -9.12 0.58
CA LEU A 14 13.67 -8.51 0.61
C LEU A 14 13.19 -8.22 -0.82
N LEU A 15 12.07 -8.82 -1.21
CA LEU A 15 11.52 -8.71 -2.56
C LEU A 15 10.28 -7.81 -2.64
N THR A 16 9.62 -7.61 -1.50
CA THR A 16 8.43 -6.76 -1.37
C THR A 16 8.63 -5.78 -0.22
N MET A 17 7.79 -4.76 -0.12
CA MET A 17 7.91 -3.80 0.98
C MET A 17 7.40 -4.39 2.30
N ASP A 18 8.10 -4.15 3.40
CA ASP A 18 7.54 -4.36 4.75
C ASP A 18 6.67 -3.16 5.19
N GLY A 19 6.03 -3.27 6.36
CA GLY A 19 5.16 -2.20 6.87
C GLY A 19 5.88 -0.85 7.04
N ARG A 20 7.16 -0.85 7.43
CA ARG A 20 7.95 0.36 7.62
C ARG A 20 8.28 1.04 6.30
N GLN A 21 8.68 0.27 5.29
CA GLN A 21 8.91 0.79 3.94
C GLN A 21 7.62 1.30 3.29
N GLY A 22 6.51 0.58 3.49
CA GLY A 22 5.19 1.02 3.03
C GLY A 22 4.79 2.36 3.63
N ALA A 23 4.93 2.53 4.95
CA ALA A 23 4.61 3.79 5.62
C ALA A 23 5.55 4.94 5.21
N GLU A 24 6.82 4.63 4.95
CA GLU A 24 7.75 5.61 4.40
C GLU A 24 7.36 6.07 3.00
N LEU A 25 6.92 5.16 2.14
CA LEU A 25 6.40 5.51 0.81
C LEU A 25 5.15 6.39 0.91
N VAL A 26 4.23 6.09 1.82
CA VAL A 26 3.04 6.93 2.07
C VAL A 26 3.46 8.34 2.54
N ARG A 27 4.46 8.44 3.42
CA ARG A 27 5.00 9.73 3.86
C ARG A 27 5.61 10.53 2.71
N LEU A 28 6.31 9.88 1.79
CA LEU A 28 6.98 10.54 0.66
C LEU A 28 6.01 11.01 -0.43
N VAL A 29 4.98 10.22 -0.72
CA VAL A 29 4.03 10.49 -1.81
C VAL A 29 2.83 11.31 -1.34
N GLU A 30 2.51 11.26 -0.05
CA GLU A 30 1.34 11.90 0.57
C GLU A 30 0.01 11.61 -0.17
N PRO A 31 -0.31 10.35 -0.49
CA PRO A 31 -1.55 10.04 -1.18
C PRO A 31 -2.76 10.29 -0.28
N ARG A 32 -3.90 10.70 -0.87
CA ARG A 32 -5.18 10.78 -0.15
C ARG A 32 -5.67 9.40 0.29
N ILE A 33 -5.58 8.41 -0.59
CA ILE A 33 -6.01 7.03 -0.37
C ILE A 33 -4.84 6.10 -0.68
N THR A 34 -4.57 5.16 0.21
CA THR A 34 -3.60 4.07 0.06
C THR A 34 -4.30 2.73 0.18
N VAL A 35 -4.05 1.84 -0.79
CA VAL A 35 -4.64 0.51 -0.86
C VAL A 35 -3.52 -0.52 -0.82
N PRO A 36 -3.27 -1.19 0.32
CA PRO A 36 -2.30 -2.27 0.38
C PRO A 36 -2.85 -3.53 -0.30
N VAL A 37 -2.01 -4.20 -1.07
CA VAL A 37 -2.30 -5.48 -1.73
C VAL A 37 -1.21 -6.51 -1.41
N HIS A 38 -1.49 -7.78 -1.72
CA HIS A 38 -0.67 -8.94 -1.34
C HIS A 38 -0.54 -9.16 0.16
N ILE A 39 -1.57 -8.79 0.92
CA ILE A 39 -1.56 -8.82 2.39
C ILE A 39 -1.88 -10.19 3.00
N GLU A 40 -2.35 -11.16 2.21
CA GLU A 40 -2.92 -12.42 2.74
C GLU A 40 -2.47 -13.70 1.99
N ASP A 41 -1.66 -13.62 0.93
CA ASP A 41 -1.66 -14.70 -0.09
C ASP A 41 -0.51 -15.73 -0.02
N TYR A 42 0.47 -15.65 0.89
CA TYR A 42 1.58 -16.61 0.89
C TYR A 42 2.18 -16.91 2.28
N THR A 43 2.56 -18.17 2.52
CA THR A 43 3.20 -18.64 3.77
C THR A 43 4.59 -18.06 4.04
N VAL A 44 5.20 -17.39 3.04
CA VAL A 44 6.51 -16.71 3.14
C VAL A 44 6.41 -15.24 3.55
N PHE A 45 5.21 -14.78 3.92
CA PHE A 45 4.96 -13.46 4.46
C PHE A 45 5.65 -13.28 5.81
N ARG A 46 6.31 -12.14 6.01
CA ARG A 46 7.01 -11.86 7.28
C ARG A 46 6.63 -10.54 7.94
N SER A 47 5.86 -9.69 7.27
CA SER A 47 5.34 -8.45 7.85
C SER A 47 3.83 -8.39 7.65
N PRO A 48 3.01 -8.78 8.66
CA PRO A 48 1.57 -8.71 8.57
C PRO A 48 1.09 -7.30 8.25
N LEU A 49 -0.10 -7.18 7.64
CA LEU A 49 -0.72 -5.88 7.37
C LEU A 49 -0.82 -4.99 8.63
N SER A 50 -0.98 -5.60 9.81
CA SER A 50 -0.98 -4.88 11.09
C SER A 50 0.29 -4.05 11.33
N ASP A 51 1.46 -4.50 10.85
CA ASP A 51 2.71 -3.75 10.98
C ASP A 51 2.63 -2.42 10.22
N PHE A 52 2.07 -2.46 9.02
CA PHE A 52 1.86 -1.27 8.21
C PHE A 52 0.88 -0.29 8.88
N HIS A 53 -0.25 -0.79 9.40
CA HIS A 53 -1.18 0.06 10.16
C HIS A 53 -0.53 0.67 11.39
N ALA A 54 0.28 -0.09 12.12
CA ALA A 54 1.01 0.40 13.28
C ALA A 54 1.99 1.51 12.91
N GLU A 55 2.74 1.36 11.81
CA GLU A 55 3.67 2.38 11.32
C GLU A 55 2.96 3.65 10.83
N VAL A 56 1.85 3.51 10.08
CA VAL A 56 1.02 4.63 9.63
C VAL A 56 0.49 5.42 10.83
N ALA A 57 -0.03 4.72 11.85
CA ALA A 57 -0.55 5.33 13.07
C ALA A 57 0.57 5.98 13.91
N HIS A 58 1.68 5.28 14.10
CA HIS A 58 2.85 5.77 14.85
C HIS A 58 3.40 7.07 14.25
N ARG A 59 3.39 7.20 12.93
CA ARG A 59 3.86 8.39 12.20
C ARG A 59 2.80 9.46 12.03
N GLY A 60 1.56 9.22 12.43
CA GLY A 60 0.44 10.16 12.28
C GLY A 60 0.13 10.52 10.81
N LEU A 61 0.30 9.56 9.88
CA LEU A 61 0.09 9.81 8.46
C LEU A 61 -1.40 9.99 8.16
N ARG A 62 -1.71 10.94 7.27
CA ARG A 62 -3.10 11.34 6.96
C ARG A 62 -3.74 10.56 5.83
N SER A 63 -3.01 9.67 5.17
CA SER A 63 -3.58 8.84 4.09
C SER A 63 -4.68 7.97 4.66
N GLU A 64 -5.83 7.94 4.00
CA GLU A 64 -6.86 6.94 4.25
C GLU A 64 -6.33 5.58 3.79
N ILE A 65 -6.27 4.60 4.70
CA ILE A 65 -5.86 3.23 4.37
C ILE A 65 -7.11 2.41 4.12
N ARG A 66 -7.26 1.91 2.88
CA ARG A 66 -8.41 1.08 2.48
C ARG A 66 -7.95 -0.30 2.06
N THR A 67 -8.34 -1.31 2.81
CA THR A 67 -8.09 -2.71 2.47
C THR A 67 -9.16 -3.23 1.54
N VAL A 68 -8.83 -4.24 0.74
CA VAL A 68 -9.78 -4.97 -0.10
C VAL A 68 -9.64 -6.45 0.14
N THR A 69 -10.78 -7.14 0.21
CA THR A 69 -10.85 -8.60 0.27
C THR A 69 -11.04 -9.20 -1.12
N SER A 70 -10.82 -10.51 -1.27
CA SER A 70 -10.95 -11.19 -2.57
C SER A 70 -12.37 -11.04 -3.12
N GLY A 71 -12.49 -10.51 -4.35
CA GLY A 71 -13.76 -10.22 -5.01
C GLY A 71 -14.39 -8.87 -4.65
N GLU A 72 -13.84 -8.14 -3.67
CA GLU A 72 -14.29 -6.80 -3.30
C GLU A 72 -13.83 -5.76 -4.34
N ARG A 73 -14.63 -4.69 -4.49
CA ARG A 73 -14.31 -3.54 -5.34
C ARG A 73 -14.39 -2.26 -4.53
N ILE A 74 -13.39 -1.39 -4.69
CA ILE A 74 -13.38 -0.06 -4.10
C ILE A 74 -13.22 1.01 -5.18
N ALA A 75 -13.94 2.13 -5.00
CA ALA A 75 -13.68 3.33 -5.78
C ALA A 75 -12.50 4.09 -5.16
N LEU A 76 -11.49 4.42 -5.96
CA LEU A 76 -10.29 5.16 -5.53
C LEU A 76 -10.49 6.69 -5.56
N GLY A 77 -11.68 7.14 -5.98
CA GLY A 77 -11.94 8.52 -6.33
C GLY A 77 -11.20 8.95 -7.59
N VAL A 78 -11.72 9.95 -8.28
CA VAL A 78 -10.98 10.63 -9.35
C VAL A 78 -10.10 11.67 -8.65
N ALA A 79 -8.80 11.69 -8.93
CA ALA A 79 -8.02 12.89 -8.65
C ALA A 79 -8.60 14.00 -9.50
N ASP A 80 -8.83 15.18 -8.93
CA ASP A 80 -9.18 16.35 -9.74
C ASP A 80 -7.96 16.68 -10.60
N GLN A 81 -7.79 15.93 -11.68
CA GLN A 81 -6.74 16.08 -12.67
C GLN A 81 -7.43 16.46 -13.97
N PRO A 82 -7.12 17.64 -14.55
CA PRO A 82 -7.61 17.97 -15.87
C PRO A 82 -7.19 16.85 -16.82
N SER A 83 -8.12 16.37 -17.65
CA SER A 83 -7.86 15.29 -18.60
C SER A 83 -6.65 15.65 -19.46
N ARG A 84 -5.54 14.96 -19.27
CA ARG A 84 -4.47 14.95 -20.27
C ARG A 84 -5.00 14.15 -21.45
N SER A 85 -5.23 14.83 -22.58
CA SER A 85 -5.43 14.15 -23.86
C SER A 85 -4.19 13.30 -24.13
N ILE A 86 -4.42 12.00 -24.35
CA ILE A 86 -3.43 11.11 -24.94
C ILE A 86 -3.42 11.49 -26.43
N PRO A 87 -2.29 11.93 -27.02
CA PRO A 87 -2.20 12.15 -28.45
C PRO A 87 -2.45 10.83 -29.20
N ASP A 88 -3.16 10.92 -30.33
CA ASP A 88 -3.42 9.81 -31.25
C ASP A 88 -2.13 9.09 -31.72
#